data_AF-A0A933XZP1-F1
#
_entry.id   AF-A0A933XZP1-F1
#
_cell.length_a   1.000
_cell.length_b   1.000
_cell.length_c   1.000
_cell.angle_alpha   90.00
_cell.angle_beta   90.00
_cell.angle_gamma   90.00
#
_symmetry.space_group_name_H-M   'P 1'
#
loop_
_entity.id
_entity.type
_entity.pdbx_description
1 polymer ?
#
loop_
_entity_poly.entity_id
_entity_poly.type
_entity_poly.pdbx_seq_one_letter_code
_entity_poly.pdbx_strand_id
1 'polypeptide(L)'
;MRNPLTRFPRSLALVLLAVMCLDLGARAQERPSPKLTFDELARSFIDRHCKKGAPVTECSFDVVLEKSYARFDLGLFAVVYPVEFLEDKGKCEALRSVLLGLVDLEQRWLDWIEPVPPADDTLRKDLSSMRGWIKGWKAGAFANLERAADKDWLVALKPDAAIGDAVRRAQATLLSSERFAIVPTDGKAARVLLCPTRRDFMELLSYGGLVDADARARNWWSISADWTQFWIDRTVCIALEYTPWEGSDPEFRTGLAMTKLSSTGMVQHVSQQAALALLRQCAPTVPESTLDRALAAALTLQVCGEFTTIDNAGSVSTSGARTAPYERFVPGGNPKGGTLPAIKADSQNAIVENHWRKGGGKDRFLAPLREGQKLGAKEAKGKDPLANFVLVGDGGKHVVYAPFFGPHAGEQEYPPPAFVIDYAEFFRSYRTSFVCWLADHGDTTPAAAKEKFSKLVRALSTCTLERSFEVVVSEVYGVPISGKDGTTDSLEWRFLKWIQSGK
;
A
#
# COMPACT_ATOMS: atom_id res chain seq x y z
N MET A 1 -30.97 17.79 -14.79
CA MET A 1 -30.17 16.70 -15.38
C MET A 1 -29.74 15.79 -14.25
N ARG A 2 -30.23 14.54 -14.22
CA ARG A 2 -30.09 13.59 -13.10
C ARG A 2 -28.91 12.66 -13.36
N ASN A 3 -28.05 12.48 -12.35
CA ASN A 3 -26.90 11.56 -12.34
C ASN A 3 -27.32 10.10 -12.63
N PRO A 4 -26.70 9.40 -13.59
CA PRO A 4 -26.93 7.98 -13.81
C PRO A 4 -25.86 7.16 -13.09
N LEU A 5 -25.90 7.12 -11.75
CA LEU A 5 -25.10 6.21 -10.93
C LEU A 5 -25.98 5.58 -9.84
N THR A 6 -26.97 4.79 -10.24
CA THR A 6 -27.62 3.84 -9.32
C THR A 6 -28.37 2.78 -10.13
N ARG A 7 -27.75 1.62 -10.31
CA ARG A 7 -28.41 0.30 -10.46
C ARG A 7 -27.33 -0.78 -10.50
N PHE A 8 -26.75 -1.08 -9.34
CA PHE A 8 -26.09 -2.35 -9.14
C PHE A 8 -27.15 -3.47 -9.18
N PRO A 9 -26.98 -4.53 -9.98
CA PRO A 9 -27.91 -5.67 -9.95
C PRO A 9 -27.80 -6.39 -8.60
N ARG A 10 -28.93 -6.46 -7.88
CA ARG A 10 -29.08 -7.04 -6.53
C ARG A 10 -28.62 -8.51 -6.42
N SER A 11 -28.45 -9.20 -7.55
CA SER A 11 -27.98 -10.59 -7.61
C SER A 11 -26.47 -10.76 -7.47
N LEU A 12 -25.65 -9.70 -7.68
CA LEU A 12 -24.19 -9.77 -7.49
C LEU A 12 -23.74 -9.44 -6.05
N ALA A 13 -24.58 -8.73 -5.29
CA ALA A 13 -24.31 -8.36 -3.91
C ALA A 13 -24.20 -9.58 -2.98
N LEU A 14 -24.84 -10.71 -3.31
CA LEU A 14 -24.83 -11.94 -2.52
C LEU A 14 -23.56 -12.79 -2.72
N VAL A 15 -22.88 -12.68 -3.87
CA VAL A 15 -21.62 -13.41 -4.13
C VAL A 15 -20.41 -12.60 -3.63
N LEU A 16 -20.47 -11.27 -3.72
CA LEU A 16 -19.43 -10.39 -3.15
C LEU A 16 -19.46 -10.31 -1.61
N LEU A 17 -20.64 -10.44 -0.97
CA LEU A 17 -20.71 -10.56 0.50
C LEU A 17 -20.08 -11.87 0.99
N ALA A 18 -20.19 -12.97 0.24
CA ALA A 18 -19.66 -14.26 0.66
C ALA A 18 -18.13 -14.34 0.58
N VAL A 19 -17.49 -13.56 -0.31
CA VAL A 19 -16.02 -13.49 -0.44
C VAL A 19 -15.40 -12.49 0.54
N MET A 20 -16.15 -11.49 1.03
CA MET A 20 -15.69 -10.60 2.11
C MET A 20 -16.01 -11.10 3.53
N CYS A 21 -16.91 -12.08 3.70
CA CYS A 21 -17.31 -12.60 5.02
C CYS A 21 -16.61 -13.89 5.46
N LEU A 22 -15.56 -14.33 4.77
CA LEU A 22 -14.70 -15.44 5.19
C LEU A 22 -13.30 -14.96 5.62
N ASP A 23 -13.24 -13.81 6.30
CA ASP A 23 -12.17 -13.51 7.26
C ASP A 23 -12.37 -14.41 8.50
N LEU A 24 -12.11 -15.71 8.33
CA LEU A 24 -12.05 -16.66 9.43
C LEU A 24 -10.74 -16.44 10.17
N GLY A 25 -10.88 -15.80 11.33
CA GLY A 25 -9.82 -15.51 12.28
C GLY A 25 -8.87 -16.68 12.48
N ALA A 26 -7.65 -16.53 11.96
CA ALA A 26 -6.50 -17.01 12.70
C ALA A 26 -6.52 -16.27 14.03
N ARG A 27 -6.53 -17.02 15.13
CA ARG A 27 -6.52 -16.51 16.51
C ARG A 27 -5.29 -15.61 16.75
N ALA A 28 -5.35 -14.36 16.30
CA ALA A 28 -4.71 -13.28 17.02
C ALA A 28 -5.37 -13.28 18.39
N GLN A 29 -4.61 -13.61 19.42
CA GLN A 29 -5.05 -13.46 20.79
C GLN A 29 -5.62 -12.05 20.92
N GLU A 30 -6.96 -11.92 21.05
CA GLU A 30 -7.66 -10.65 21.13
C GLU A 30 -6.95 -9.81 22.18
N ARG A 31 -6.17 -8.83 21.72
CA ARG A 31 -5.86 -7.71 22.60
C ARG A 31 -7.23 -7.18 23.01
N PRO A 32 -7.48 -6.93 24.31
CA PRO A 32 -8.70 -6.25 24.71
C PRO A 32 -8.76 -4.98 23.88
N SER A 33 -9.65 -4.97 22.90
CA SER A 33 -9.77 -3.83 21.99
C SER A 33 -10.18 -2.68 22.89
N PRO A 34 -9.42 -1.57 22.94
CA PRO A 34 -9.89 -0.39 23.64
C PRO A 34 -11.29 -0.10 23.07
N LYS A 35 -12.25 0.19 23.95
CA LYS A 35 -13.62 0.51 23.52
C LYS A 35 -13.52 1.79 22.67
N LEU A 36 -13.41 1.63 21.36
CA LEU A 36 -13.22 2.74 20.43
C LEU A 36 -14.48 3.59 20.44
N THR A 37 -14.37 4.82 20.92
CA THR A 37 -15.46 5.79 20.90
C THR A 37 -15.35 6.66 19.64
N PHE A 38 -15.59 6.04 18.47
CA PHE A 38 -15.56 6.74 17.17
C PHE A 38 -16.42 8.02 17.19
N ASP A 39 -17.61 7.97 17.78
CA ASP A 39 -18.46 9.16 17.92
C ASP A 39 -17.81 10.31 18.72
N GLU A 40 -17.05 9.99 19.77
CA GLU A 40 -16.36 11.00 20.59
C GLU A 40 -15.17 11.62 19.84
N LEU A 41 -14.36 10.78 19.17
CA LEU A 41 -13.25 11.24 18.34
C LEU A 41 -13.74 12.12 17.18
N ALA A 42 -14.82 11.71 16.51
CA ALA A 42 -15.43 12.47 15.43
C ALA A 42 -15.93 13.84 15.90
N ARG A 43 -16.58 13.90 17.08
CA ARG A 43 -17.05 15.17 17.66
C ARG A 43 -15.89 16.08 18.08
N SER A 44 -14.83 15.51 18.66
CA SER A 44 -13.60 16.27 18.96
C SER A 44 -12.99 16.87 17.70
N PHE A 45 -12.96 16.12 16.59
CA PHE A 45 -12.47 16.62 15.31
C PHE A 45 -13.31 17.78 14.79
N ILE A 46 -14.64 17.66 14.80
CA ILE A 46 -15.56 18.74 14.40
C ILE A 46 -15.34 19.98 15.28
N ASP A 47 -15.20 19.84 16.59
CA ASP A 47 -14.97 20.96 17.49
C ASP A 47 -13.62 21.67 17.23
N ARG A 48 -12.59 20.96 16.77
CA ARG A 48 -11.29 21.55 16.38
C ARG A 48 -11.34 22.26 15.03
N HIS A 49 -11.98 21.66 14.02
CA HIS A 49 -11.90 22.14 12.64
C HIS A 49 -13.08 23.03 12.23
N CYS A 50 -14.23 22.87 12.87
CA CYS A 50 -15.47 23.59 12.59
C CYS A 50 -15.89 24.47 13.79
N LYS A 51 -17.10 25.04 13.77
CA LYS A 51 -17.62 25.75 14.95
C LYS A 51 -18.00 24.71 16.00
N LYS A 52 -17.64 24.96 17.26
CA LYS A 52 -17.99 24.08 18.37
C LYS A 52 -19.51 23.83 18.40
N GLY A 53 -19.91 22.56 18.40
CA GLY A 53 -21.32 22.16 18.34
C GLY A 53 -22.02 22.39 17.01
N ALA A 54 -21.29 22.67 15.92
CA ALA A 54 -21.87 22.74 14.59
C ALA A 54 -22.55 21.40 14.21
N PRO A 55 -23.70 21.43 13.52
CA PRO A 55 -24.27 20.21 12.99
C PRO A 55 -23.32 19.59 11.95
N VAL A 56 -23.31 18.27 11.89
CA VAL A 56 -22.47 17.48 10.95
C VAL A 56 -22.64 17.96 9.50
N THR A 57 -23.84 18.41 9.14
CA THR A 57 -24.18 18.96 7.81
C THR A 57 -23.48 20.27 7.45
N GLU A 58 -23.05 21.06 8.44
CA GLU A 58 -22.32 22.33 8.22
C GLU A 58 -20.79 22.14 8.18
N CYS A 59 -20.30 20.94 8.49
CA CYS A 59 -18.89 20.58 8.54
C CYS A 59 -18.58 19.52 7.48
N SER A 60 -18.78 19.85 6.20
CA SER A 60 -18.47 18.93 5.09
C SER A 60 -16.96 18.74 4.94
N PHE A 61 -16.57 17.64 4.30
CA PHE A 61 -15.16 17.29 4.18
C PHE A 61 -14.38 18.35 3.38
N ASP A 62 -14.92 18.84 2.27
CA ASP A 62 -14.27 19.89 1.47
C ASP A 62 -14.11 21.20 2.27
N VAL A 63 -15.10 21.58 3.10
CA VAL A 63 -14.98 22.75 3.99
C VAL A 63 -13.85 22.57 5.00
N VAL A 64 -13.71 21.37 5.57
CA VAL A 64 -12.60 21.05 6.47
C VAL A 64 -11.25 21.17 5.75
N LEU A 65 -11.14 20.61 4.53
CA LEU A 65 -9.91 20.68 3.73
C LEU A 65 -9.52 22.13 3.42
N GLU A 66 -10.44 22.93 2.89
CA GLU A 66 -10.19 24.35 2.56
C GLU A 66 -9.77 25.16 3.81
N LYS A 67 -10.37 24.88 4.97
CA LYS A 67 -10.12 25.64 6.19
C LYS A 67 -8.86 25.19 6.94
N SER A 68 -8.54 23.91 6.98
CA SER A 68 -7.55 23.37 7.92
C SER A 68 -6.38 22.64 7.26
N TYR A 69 -6.40 22.49 5.95
CA TYR A 69 -5.36 21.76 5.23
C TYR A 69 -4.76 22.64 4.14
N ALA A 70 -3.46 22.48 3.93
CA ALA A 70 -2.78 23.04 2.80
C ALA A 70 -2.65 22.00 1.69
N ARG A 71 -2.73 22.44 0.44
CA ARG A 71 -2.75 21.57 -0.74
C ARG A 71 -1.60 21.87 -1.69
N PHE A 72 -1.00 20.81 -2.20
CA PHE A 72 -0.02 20.88 -3.28
C PHE A 72 -0.39 19.92 -4.41
N ASP A 73 -0.63 20.50 -5.57
CA ASP A 73 -0.83 19.76 -6.81
C ASP A 73 0.54 19.36 -7.38
N LEU A 74 0.97 18.17 -6.98
CA LEU A 74 2.23 17.54 -7.36
C LEU A 74 1.95 16.53 -8.47
N GLY A 75 1.93 17.00 -9.71
CA GLY A 75 1.76 16.14 -10.90
C GLY A 75 0.47 15.30 -10.88
N LEU A 76 0.60 13.99 -10.72
CA LEU A 76 -0.49 13.01 -10.61
C LEU A 76 -1.16 13.02 -9.23
N PHE A 77 -0.58 13.69 -8.23
CA PHE A 77 -1.03 13.65 -6.84
C PHE A 77 -1.44 15.04 -6.33
N ALA A 78 -2.64 15.15 -5.77
CA ALA A 78 -3.03 16.31 -4.98
C ALA A 78 -2.75 15.99 -3.51
N VAL A 79 -1.59 16.42 -3.02
CA VAL A 79 -1.14 16.15 -1.64
C VAL A 79 -1.79 17.16 -0.69
N VAL A 80 -2.39 16.65 0.37
CA VAL A 80 -3.13 17.44 1.35
C VAL A 80 -2.54 17.18 2.74
N TYR A 81 -2.24 18.26 3.47
CA TYR A 81 -1.53 18.19 4.75
C TYR A 81 -2.11 19.17 5.77
N PRO A 82 -2.35 18.78 7.04
CA PRO A 82 -2.94 19.67 8.02
C PRO A 82 -2.00 20.82 8.39
N VAL A 83 -2.52 22.06 8.38
CA VAL A 83 -1.69 23.27 8.59
C VAL A 83 -1.10 23.34 9.99
N GLU A 84 -1.78 22.76 10.99
CA GLU A 84 -1.34 22.77 12.39
C GLU A 84 0.02 22.09 12.60
N PHE A 85 0.45 21.22 11.67
CA PHE A 85 1.74 20.53 11.75
C PHE A 85 2.85 21.18 10.91
N LEU A 86 2.59 22.32 10.25
CA LEU A 86 3.56 23.02 9.39
C LEU A 86 4.59 23.86 10.17
N GLU A 87 4.38 24.05 11.47
CA GLU A 87 5.37 24.66 12.36
C GLU A 87 6.35 23.63 12.97
N ASP A 88 5.99 22.34 12.97
CA ASP A 88 6.84 21.28 13.50
C ASP A 88 7.94 20.91 12.49
N LYS A 89 9.19 21.18 12.86
CA LYS A 89 10.37 20.90 12.04
C LYS A 89 10.48 19.42 11.66
N GLY A 90 10.25 18.50 12.59
CA GLY A 90 10.36 17.06 12.35
C GLY A 90 9.29 16.58 11.37
N LYS A 91 8.06 17.06 11.53
CA LYS A 91 6.94 16.75 10.64
C LYS A 91 7.12 17.38 9.25
N CYS A 92 7.68 18.59 9.16
CA CYS A 92 8.03 19.20 7.87
C CYS A 92 9.13 18.45 7.11
N GLU A 93 10.15 17.95 7.81
CA GLU A 93 11.19 17.11 7.17
C GLU A 93 10.63 15.77 6.70
N ALA A 94 9.71 15.19 7.47
CA ALA A 94 8.98 13.99 7.08
C ALA A 94 8.14 14.24 5.81
N LEU A 95 7.36 15.32 5.80
CA LEU A 95 6.58 15.77 4.65
C LEU A 95 7.44 16.00 3.41
N ARG A 96 8.56 16.72 3.54
CA ARG A 96 9.52 16.93 2.45
C ARG A 96 10.03 15.62 1.87
N SER A 97 10.35 14.65 2.72
CA SER A 97 10.83 13.33 2.29
C SER A 97 9.76 12.56 1.53
N VAL A 98 8.50 12.62 1.98
CA VAL A 98 7.36 12.02 1.30
C VAL A 98 7.14 12.64 -0.08
N LEU A 99 7.16 13.97 -0.20
CA LEU A 99 6.98 14.66 -1.47
C LEU A 99 8.07 14.31 -2.48
N LEU A 100 9.33 14.23 -2.04
CA LEU A 100 10.42 13.77 -2.89
C LEU A 100 10.18 12.34 -3.38
N GLY A 101 9.71 11.45 -2.50
CA GLY A 101 9.33 10.09 -2.87
C GLY A 101 8.19 10.04 -3.89
N LEU A 102 7.20 10.93 -3.78
CA LEU A 102 6.11 11.04 -4.75
C LEU A 102 6.59 11.55 -6.12
N VAL A 103 7.51 12.52 -6.17
CA VAL A 103 8.12 12.92 -7.45
C VAL A 103 8.95 11.80 -8.07
N ASP A 104 9.72 11.09 -7.24
CA ASP A 104 10.49 9.93 -7.70
C ASP A 104 9.54 8.82 -8.19
N LEU A 105 8.38 8.63 -7.55
CA LEU A 105 7.31 7.73 -7.99
C LEU A 105 6.76 8.12 -9.37
N GLU A 106 6.49 9.41 -9.61
CA GLU A 106 6.04 9.90 -10.93
C GLU A 106 7.06 9.64 -12.03
N GLN A 107 8.35 9.80 -11.73
CA GLN A 107 9.42 9.49 -12.68
C GLN A 107 9.44 7.99 -13.02
N ARG A 108 9.30 7.11 -12.02
CA ARG A 108 9.22 5.65 -12.24
C ARG A 108 7.96 5.25 -12.98
N TRP A 109 6.84 5.89 -12.67
CA TRP A 109 5.59 5.71 -13.40
C TRP A 109 5.74 6.08 -14.86
N LEU A 110 6.35 7.24 -15.14
CA LEU A 110 6.65 7.70 -16.50
C LEU A 110 7.50 6.68 -17.27
N ASP A 111 8.51 6.08 -16.63
CA ASP A 111 9.33 5.03 -17.24
C ASP A 111 8.52 3.80 -17.70
N TRP A 112 7.34 3.57 -17.11
CA TRP A 112 6.45 2.47 -17.46
C TRP A 112 5.42 2.88 -18.51
N ILE A 113 4.86 4.08 -18.42
CA ILE A 113 3.73 4.49 -19.27
C ILE A 113 4.12 5.20 -20.56
N GLU A 114 5.35 5.73 -20.63
CA GLU A 114 5.82 6.45 -21.81
C GLU A 114 6.04 5.48 -22.99
N PRO A 115 5.58 5.82 -24.21
CA PRO A 115 5.96 5.08 -25.40
C PRO A 115 7.49 4.97 -25.53
N VAL A 116 7.97 3.87 -26.08
CA VAL A 116 9.39 3.69 -26.39
C VAL A 116 9.55 3.78 -27.92
N PRO A 117 10.31 4.76 -28.45
CA PRO A 117 11.03 5.84 -27.76
C PRO A 117 10.11 6.98 -27.25
N PRO A 118 10.56 7.79 -26.27
CA PRO A 118 9.80 8.93 -25.75
C PRO A 118 9.62 10.02 -26.81
N ALA A 119 8.55 10.80 -26.67
CA ALA A 119 8.26 11.91 -27.59
C ALA A 119 9.22 13.10 -27.42
N ASP A 120 9.54 13.45 -26.17
CA ASP A 120 10.52 14.48 -25.78
C ASP A 120 10.95 14.29 -24.32
N ASP A 121 12.02 14.99 -23.90
CA ASP A 121 12.54 14.98 -22.52
C ASP A 121 11.98 16.09 -21.62
N THR A 122 11.01 16.88 -22.09
CA THR A 122 10.53 18.08 -21.38
C THR A 122 9.93 17.72 -20.03
N LEU A 123 9.07 16.70 -19.99
CA LEU A 123 8.42 16.26 -18.77
C LEU A 123 9.45 15.76 -17.73
N ARG A 124 10.49 15.05 -18.16
CA ARG A 124 11.56 14.56 -17.27
C ARG A 124 12.35 15.72 -16.67
N LYS A 125 12.63 16.77 -17.46
CA LYS A 125 13.27 18.00 -16.98
C LYS A 125 12.38 18.75 -16.00
N ASP A 126 11.07 18.82 -16.26
CA ASP A 126 10.11 19.47 -15.37
C ASP A 126 10.02 18.74 -14.02
N LEU A 127 9.91 17.40 -14.02
CA LEU A 127 9.95 16.58 -12.81
C LEU A 127 11.26 16.74 -12.04
N SER A 128 12.40 16.77 -12.74
CA SER A 128 13.72 16.99 -12.11
C SER A 128 13.81 18.39 -11.47
N SER A 129 13.26 19.41 -12.13
CA SER A 129 13.25 20.79 -11.62
C SER A 129 12.39 20.91 -10.36
N MET A 130 11.19 20.32 -10.40
CA MET A 130 10.29 20.23 -9.25
C MET A 130 10.94 19.49 -8.07
N ARG A 131 11.59 18.34 -8.34
CA ARG A 131 12.34 17.60 -7.33
C ARG A 131 13.45 18.44 -6.69
N GLY A 132 14.20 19.18 -7.51
CA GLY A 132 15.27 20.08 -7.06
C GLY A 132 14.75 21.20 -6.17
N TRP A 133 13.61 21.79 -6.54
CA TRP A 133 12.94 22.82 -5.76
C TRP A 133 12.50 22.30 -4.38
N ILE A 134 11.78 21.17 -4.32
CA ILE A 134 11.33 20.55 -3.06
C ILE A 134 12.51 20.20 -2.17
N LYS A 135 13.60 19.67 -2.75
CA LYS A 135 14.83 19.34 -2.02
C LYS A 135 15.43 20.58 -1.33
N GLY A 136 15.29 21.76 -1.93
CA GLY A 136 15.78 23.02 -1.39
C GLY A 136 14.97 23.58 -0.21
N TRP A 137 13.77 23.05 0.06
CA TRP A 137 12.92 23.54 1.15
C TRP A 137 13.53 23.25 2.52
N LYS A 138 13.29 24.18 3.44
CA LYS A 138 13.63 24.10 4.86
C LYS A 138 12.35 24.28 5.67
N ALA A 139 12.32 23.86 6.93
CA ALA A 139 11.15 24.01 7.81
C ALA A 139 10.55 25.43 7.80
N GLY A 140 11.37 26.48 7.77
CA GLY A 140 10.89 27.87 7.71
C GLY A 140 10.12 28.25 6.43
N ALA A 141 10.24 27.48 5.35
CA ALA A 141 9.44 27.70 4.14
C ALA A 141 7.95 27.42 4.38
N PHE A 142 7.64 26.46 5.27
CA PHE A 142 6.27 26.04 5.56
C PHE A 142 5.52 27.02 6.48
N ALA A 143 6.22 27.86 7.24
CA ALA A 143 5.60 28.87 8.11
C ALA A 143 4.74 29.89 7.35
N ASN A 144 4.98 30.09 6.05
CA ASN A 144 4.17 30.99 5.20
C ASN A 144 2.87 30.34 4.72
N LEU A 145 2.74 29.01 4.78
CA LEU A 145 1.57 28.28 4.26
C LEU A 145 0.34 28.47 5.13
N GLU A 146 0.50 28.48 6.44
CA GLU A 146 -0.61 28.68 7.38
C GLU A 146 -1.30 30.04 7.15
N ARG A 147 -0.51 31.06 6.77
CA ARG A 147 -0.99 32.43 6.54
C ARG A 147 -1.51 32.65 5.12
N ALA A 148 -1.33 31.71 4.20
CA ALA A 148 -1.79 31.85 2.83
C ALA A 148 -3.32 31.71 2.78
N ALA A 149 -3.99 32.68 2.16
CA ALA A 149 -5.45 32.73 2.09
C ALA A 149 -6.06 31.44 1.51
N ASP A 150 -5.47 30.95 0.42
CA ASP A 150 -5.97 29.79 -0.33
C ASP A 150 -5.28 28.48 0.07
N LYS A 151 -4.28 28.54 0.98
CA LYS A 151 -3.45 27.41 1.41
C LYS A 151 -2.86 26.56 0.27
N ASP A 152 -2.74 27.16 -0.91
CA ASP A 152 -2.08 26.60 -2.08
C ASP A 152 -0.56 26.76 -1.92
N TRP A 153 0.14 25.64 -2.01
CA TRP A 153 1.59 25.63 -1.76
C TRP A 153 2.38 26.31 -2.84
N LEU A 154 1.96 26.20 -4.10
CA LEU A 154 2.65 26.84 -5.22
C LEU A 154 2.59 28.36 -5.08
N VAL A 155 1.43 28.88 -4.66
CA VAL A 155 1.24 30.32 -4.39
C VAL A 155 2.03 30.76 -3.16
N ALA A 156 1.94 30.02 -2.07
CA ALA A 156 2.53 30.40 -0.79
C ALA A 156 4.07 30.32 -0.77
N LEU A 157 4.65 29.31 -1.42
CA LEU A 157 6.09 29.07 -1.45
C LEU A 157 6.82 29.92 -2.50
N LYS A 158 6.08 30.61 -3.38
CA LYS A 158 6.59 31.59 -4.36
C LYS A 158 7.84 31.11 -5.10
N PRO A 159 7.78 29.99 -5.85
CA PRO A 159 8.89 29.61 -6.72
C PRO A 159 9.17 30.70 -7.76
N ASP A 160 10.36 30.68 -8.34
CA ASP A 160 10.60 31.47 -9.55
C ASP A 160 9.66 31.02 -10.70
N ALA A 161 9.54 31.87 -11.72
CA ALA A 161 8.63 31.63 -12.84
C ALA A 161 8.93 30.30 -13.57
N ALA A 162 10.21 29.93 -13.71
CA ALA A 162 10.61 28.72 -14.42
C ALA A 162 10.17 27.45 -13.69
N ILE A 163 10.36 27.40 -12.37
CA ILE A 163 9.88 26.31 -11.52
C ILE A 163 8.35 26.28 -11.50
N GLY A 164 7.69 27.44 -11.36
CA GLY A 164 6.24 27.53 -11.38
C GLY A 164 5.63 26.98 -12.67
N ASP A 165 6.24 27.30 -13.81
CA ASP A 165 5.81 26.79 -15.11
C ASP A 165 6.11 25.30 -15.28
N ALA A 166 7.25 24.81 -14.78
CA ALA A 166 7.60 23.39 -14.80
C ALA A 166 6.58 22.55 -14.01
N VAL A 167 6.19 22.99 -12.80
CA VAL A 167 5.18 22.29 -12.00
C VAL A 167 3.84 22.22 -12.74
N ARG A 168 3.35 23.35 -13.26
CA ARG A 168 2.08 23.40 -14.00
C ARG A 168 2.10 22.56 -15.28
N ARG A 169 3.18 22.62 -16.05
CA ARG A 169 3.35 21.79 -17.26
C ARG A 169 3.42 20.31 -16.92
N ALA A 170 4.17 19.92 -15.88
CA ALA A 170 4.26 18.53 -15.46
C ALA A 170 2.87 17.98 -15.10
N GLN A 171 2.10 18.71 -14.29
CA GLN A 171 0.73 18.34 -13.93
C GLN A 171 -0.18 18.21 -15.16
N ALA A 172 -0.24 19.25 -15.99
CA ALA A 172 -1.08 19.23 -17.19
C ALA A 172 -0.73 18.08 -18.14
N THR A 173 0.57 17.79 -18.27
CA THR A 173 1.08 16.72 -19.14
C THR A 173 0.75 15.33 -18.57
N LEU A 174 0.98 15.11 -17.27
CA LEU A 174 0.73 13.83 -16.60
C LEU A 174 -0.75 13.48 -16.52
N LEU A 175 -1.64 14.47 -16.46
CA LEU A 175 -3.09 14.28 -16.45
C LEU A 175 -3.72 14.27 -17.85
N SER A 176 -2.92 14.45 -18.91
CA SER A 176 -3.43 14.47 -20.28
C SER A 176 -3.74 13.06 -20.78
N SER A 177 -5.03 12.77 -20.96
CA SER A 177 -5.51 11.55 -21.62
C SER A 177 -5.17 11.49 -23.12
N GLU A 178 -4.80 12.63 -23.72
CA GLU A 178 -4.29 12.67 -25.09
C GLU A 178 -2.85 12.16 -25.18
N ARG A 179 -2.04 12.39 -24.13
CA ARG A 179 -0.63 11.95 -24.07
C ARG A 179 -0.49 10.54 -23.49
N PHE A 180 -1.26 10.20 -22.47
CA PHE A 180 -1.11 8.95 -21.73
C PHE A 180 -2.42 8.16 -21.66
N ALA A 181 -2.32 6.85 -21.90
CA ALA A 181 -3.47 5.94 -21.89
C ALA A 181 -4.00 5.62 -20.49
N ILE A 182 -3.19 5.82 -19.45
CA ILE A 182 -3.51 5.48 -18.06
C ILE A 182 -3.35 6.71 -17.16
N VAL A 183 -4.44 7.47 -17.08
CA VAL A 183 -4.57 8.67 -16.25
C VAL A 183 -5.89 8.59 -15.47
N PRO A 184 -6.02 9.31 -14.34
CA PRO A 184 -7.28 9.37 -13.61
C PRO A 184 -8.46 9.72 -14.54
N THR A 185 -9.54 8.95 -14.49
CA THR A 185 -10.63 9.03 -15.49
C THR A 185 -11.39 10.35 -15.49
N ASP A 186 -11.30 11.13 -14.41
CA ASP A 186 -11.92 12.46 -14.31
C ASP A 186 -10.93 13.61 -14.60
N GLY A 187 -9.71 13.28 -15.02
CA GLY A 187 -8.64 14.25 -15.31
C GLY A 187 -8.13 14.98 -14.07
N LYS A 188 -8.43 14.51 -12.85
CA LYS A 188 -7.95 15.13 -11.61
C LYS A 188 -6.86 14.29 -10.97
N ALA A 189 -5.91 14.97 -10.35
CA ALA A 189 -4.86 14.32 -9.57
C ALA A 189 -5.45 13.48 -8.42
N ALA A 190 -4.83 12.34 -8.15
CA ALA A 190 -5.21 11.47 -7.05
C ALA A 190 -4.99 12.18 -5.72
N ARG A 191 -6.06 12.38 -4.93
CA ARG A 191 -5.96 13.10 -3.67
C ARG A 191 -5.37 12.21 -2.58
N VAL A 192 -4.23 12.63 -2.04
CA VAL A 192 -3.49 11.94 -0.97
C VAL A 192 -3.46 12.85 0.26
N LEU A 193 -4.20 12.49 1.30
CA LEU A 193 -4.20 13.21 2.57
C LEU A 193 -3.27 12.50 3.55
N LEU A 194 -2.28 13.23 4.06
CA LEU A 194 -1.32 12.69 5.02
C LEU A 194 -1.74 13.04 6.44
N CYS A 195 -1.80 12.04 7.31
CA CYS A 195 -2.12 12.19 8.72
C CYS A 195 -0.84 12.11 9.56
N PRO A 196 -0.30 13.23 10.07
CA PRO A 196 1.04 13.27 10.65
C PRO A 196 1.15 12.50 11.96
N THR A 197 0.03 12.27 12.66
CA THR A 197 0.00 11.55 13.95
C THR A 197 -1.06 10.47 13.95
N ARG A 198 -0.91 9.47 14.83
CA ARG A 198 -1.94 8.43 15.03
C ARG A 198 -3.29 9.03 15.43
N ARG A 199 -3.28 10.04 16.29
CA ARG A 199 -4.49 10.76 16.71
C ARG A 199 -5.21 11.42 15.55
N ASP A 200 -4.47 12.18 14.72
CA ASP A 200 -5.03 12.86 13.55
C ASP A 200 -5.69 11.85 12.58
N PHE A 201 -5.02 10.71 12.34
CA PHE A 201 -5.56 9.64 11.52
C PHE A 201 -6.89 9.08 12.08
N MET A 202 -6.91 8.74 13.38
CA MET A 202 -8.10 8.15 14.01
C MET A 202 -9.25 9.13 14.16
N GLU A 203 -8.97 10.41 14.43
CA GLU A 203 -9.98 11.46 14.47
C GLU A 203 -10.59 11.69 13.08
N LEU A 204 -9.78 11.73 12.03
CA LEU A 204 -10.26 11.89 10.65
C LEU A 204 -11.06 10.67 10.18
N LEU A 205 -10.62 9.45 10.51
CA LEU A 205 -11.36 8.21 10.23
C LEU A 205 -12.73 8.21 10.90
N SER A 206 -12.76 8.61 12.16
CA SER A 206 -13.98 8.75 12.95
C SER A 206 -14.91 9.78 12.33
N TYR A 207 -14.39 10.98 12.02
CA TYR A 207 -15.12 12.04 11.34
C TYR A 207 -15.73 11.57 10.02
N GLY A 208 -14.95 10.88 9.18
CA GLY A 208 -15.41 10.35 7.89
C GLY A 208 -16.65 9.48 8.02
N GLY A 209 -16.67 8.55 8.98
CA GLY A 209 -17.86 7.74 9.24
C GLY A 209 -18.99 8.46 9.98
N LEU A 210 -18.75 9.63 10.57
CA LEU A 210 -19.82 10.46 11.12
C LEU A 210 -20.54 11.25 10.02
N VAL A 211 -19.81 11.74 9.01
CA VAL A 211 -20.37 12.55 7.90
C VAL A 211 -20.89 11.72 6.72
N ASP A 212 -20.41 10.49 6.57
CA ASP A 212 -20.79 9.59 5.47
C ASP A 212 -21.11 8.18 5.99
N ALA A 213 -22.37 7.75 5.79
CA ALA A 213 -22.84 6.43 6.22
C ALA A 213 -22.12 5.28 5.50
N ASP A 214 -21.73 5.47 4.26
CA ASP A 214 -20.99 4.46 3.50
C ASP A 214 -19.55 4.35 4.01
N ALA A 215 -18.91 5.48 4.34
CA ALA A 215 -17.63 5.49 5.03
C ALA A 215 -17.73 4.86 6.42
N ARG A 216 -18.83 5.09 7.16
CA ARG A 216 -19.08 4.45 8.46
C ARG A 216 -19.04 2.94 8.36
N ALA A 217 -19.82 2.37 7.43
CA ALA A 217 -19.91 0.94 7.23
C ALA A 217 -18.57 0.31 6.83
N ARG A 218 -17.71 1.06 6.13
CA ARG A 218 -16.38 0.58 5.72
C ARG A 218 -15.30 0.79 6.77
N ASN A 219 -15.37 1.85 7.57
CA ASN A 219 -14.23 2.32 8.37
C ASN A 219 -14.41 2.15 9.88
N TRP A 220 -15.61 1.97 10.41
CA TRP A 220 -15.84 1.87 11.86
C TRP A 220 -15.77 0.41 12.34
N TRP A 221 -14.57 -0.16 12.33
CA TRP A 221 -14.29 -1.51 12.82
C TRP A 221 -13.32 -1.46 14.00
N SER A 222 -13.40 -2.43 14.92
CA SER A 222 -12.45 -2.52 16.04
C SER A 222 -11.00 -2.59 15.57
N ILE A 223 -10.75 -3.29 14.46
CA ILE A 223 -9.43 -3.43 13.84
C ILE A 223 -8.93 -2.15 13.15
N SER A 224 -9.78 -1.15 12.94
CA SER A 224 -9.39 0.10 12.29
C SER A 224 -8.37 0.90 13.11
N ALA A 225 -8.27 0.61 14.42
CA ALA A 225 -7.21 1.09 15.28
C ALA A 225 -5.80 0.66 14.81
N ASP A 226 -5.66 -0.42 14.03
CA ASP A 226 -4.39 -0.91 13.50
C ASP A 226 -4.14 -0.51 12.04
N TRP A 227 -5.12 0.10 11.38
CA TRP A 227 -5.02 0.48 9.97
C TRP A 227 -4.09 1.66 9.76
N THR A 228 -3.40 1.68 8.63
CA THR A 228 -2.48 2.76 8.23
C THR A 228 -2.98 3.59 7.05
N GLN A 229 -4.14 3.23 6.50
CA GLN A 229 -4.83 3.97 5.44
C GLN A 229 -6.33 3.69 5.48
N PHE A 230 -7.12 4.64 4.98
CA PHE A 230 -8.55 4.47 4.71
C PHE A 230 -8.99 5.47 3.64
N TRP A 231 -10.25 5.38 3.23
CA TRP A 231 -10.83 6.25 2.20
C TRP A 231 -12.00 7.08 2.73
N ILE A 232 -12.01 8.36 2.37
CA ILE A 232 -13.17 9.25 2.43
C ILE A 232 -13.41 9.75 1.00
N ASP A 233 -14.57 9.43 0.42
CA ASP A 233 -14.85 9.69 -0.99
C ASP A 233 -13.70 9.17 -1.89
N ARG A 234 -13.01 10.05 -2.62
CA ARG A 234 -11.88 9.73 -3.51
C ARG A 234 -10.52 10.04 -2.90
N THR A 235 -10.48 10.37 -1.62
CA THR A 235 -9.27 10.75 -0.90
C THR A 235 -8.74 9.55 -0.13
N VAL A 236 -7.52 9.13 -0.46
CA VAL A 236 -6.80 8.19 0.40
C VAL A 236 -6.21 8.97 1.56
N CYS A 237 -6.56 8.59 2.78
CA CYS A 237 -6.03 9.16 4.01
C CYS A 237 -4.97 8.20 4.55
N ILE A 238 -3.73 8.66 4.71
CA ILE A 238 -2.57 7.82 5.01
C ILE A 238 -1.94 8.25 6.33
N ALA A 239 -1.81 7.31 7.29
CA ALA A 239 -1.07 7.54 8.52
C ALA A 239 0.43 7.64 8.25
N LEU A 240 1.12 8.57 8.90
CA LEU A 240 2.59 8.64 8.92
C LEU A 240 3.22 7.94 10.15
N GLU A 241 2.39 7.33 10.98
CA GLU A 241 2.76 6.57 12.17
C GLU A 241 2.01 5.23 12.21
N TYR A 242 2.68 4.17 12.65
CA TYR A 242 2.03 2.93 13.03
C TYR A 242 1.36 3.06 14.39
N THR A 243 0.39 2.20 14.66
CA THR A 243 -0.13 1.99 16.02
C THR A 243 0.99 1.42 16.90
N PRO A 244 1.09 1.85 18.17
CA PRO A 244 2.03 1.25 19.12
C PRO A 244 1.85 -0.26 19.22
N TRP A 245 2.96 -1.02 19.17
CA TRP A 245 2.89 -2.48 19.29
C TRP A 245 2.58 -2.96 20.71
N GLU A 246 2.69 -2.11 21.73
CA GLU A 246 2.37 -2.47 23.11
C GLU A 246 1.61 -1.34 23.82
N GLY A 247 0.80 -1.72 24.81
CA GLY A 247 -0.06 -0.82 25.57
C GLY A 247 -1.43 -0.59 24.92
N SER A 248 -2.42 -0.20 25.73
CA SER A 248 -3.65 0.38 25.22
C SER A 248 -3.51 1.89 25.26
N ASP A 249 -3.61 2.54 24.11
CA ASP A 249 -3.71 3.99 24.01
C ASP A 249 -5.09 4.36 23.44
N PRO A 250 -6.14 4.40 24.28
CA PRO A 250 -7.49 4.67 23.83
C PRO A 250 -7.66 6.08 23.25
N GLU A 251 -6.73 6.99 23.51
CA GLU A 251 -6.75 8.37 23.04
C GLU A 251 -5.79 8.62 21.86
N PHE A 252 -5.07 7.59 21.41
CA PHE A 252 -4.15 7.63 20.27
C PHE A 252 -3.08 8.72 20.35
N ARG A 253 -2.68 9.10 21.56
CA ARG A 253 -1.66 10.15 21.81
C ARG A 253 -0.26 9.69 21.41
N THR A 254 -0.05 8.40 21.29
CA THR A 254 1.21 7.76 20.95
C THR A 254 1.09 7.10 19.59
N GLY A 255 2.13 7.30 18.79
CA GLY A 255 2.29 6.68 17.49
C GLY A 255 3.74 6.25 17.32
N LEU A 256 3.94 5.27 16.46
CA LEU A 256 5.24 4.72 16.19
C LEU A 256 5.74 5.20 14.83
N ALA A 257 6.86 5.91 14.81
CA ALA A 257 7.43 6.38 13.56
C ALA A 257 7.64 5.22 12.59
N MET A 258 7.14 5.37 11.36
CA MET A 258 7.28 4.34 10.33
C MET A 258 8.74 4.11 9.91
N THR A 259 9.63 5.02 10.30
CA THR A 259 11.08 4.88 10.12
C THR A 259 11.74 3.87 11.07
N LYS A 260 10.99 3.29 12.02
CA LYS A 260 11.52 2.31 12.98
C LYS A 260 11.95 0.99 12.33
N LEU A 261 11.31 0.59 11.23
CA LEU A 261 11.67 -0.63 10.48
C LEU A 261 12.80 -0.40 9.49
N SER A 262 12.76 0.75 8.83
CA SER A 262 13.69 1.16 7.79
C SER A 262 13.70 2.68 7.78
N SER A 263 14.86 3.30 7.51
CA SER A 263 14.97 4.75 7.36
C SER A 263 14.06 5.33 6.27
N THR A 264 13.65 4.52 5.29
CA THR A 264 12.74 4.92 4.21
C THR A 264 11.31 4.41 4.39
N GLY A 265 10.99 3.71 5.50
CA GLY A 265 9.71 3.03 5.70
C GLY A 265 8.47 3.90 5.54
N MET A 266 8.52 5.16 5.98
CA MET A 266 7.42 6.12 5.76
C MET A 266 7.23 6.47 4.28
N VAL A 267 8.32 6.70 3.54
CA VAL A 267 8.26 7.01 2.11
C VAL A 267 7.78 5.79 1.33
N GLN A 268 8.20 4.59 1.73
CA GLN A 268 7.70 3.35 1.16
C GLN A 268 6.19 3.24 1.31
N HIS A 269 5.66 3.50 2.52
CA HIS A 269 4.23 3.40 2.81
C HIS A 269 3.43 4.38 1.96
N VAL A 270 3.82 5.65 1.96
CA VAL A 270 3.10 6.67 1.18
C VAL A 270 3.20 6.39 -0.32
N SER A 271 4.37 5.99 -0.83
CA SER A 271 4.54 5.68 -2.27
C SER A 271 3.64 4.53 -2.70
N GLN A 272 3.56 3.46 -1.89
CA GLN A 272 2.70 2.32 -2.18
C GLN A 272 1.22 2.74 -2.21
N GLN A 273 0.74 3.43 -1.17
CA GLN A 273 -0.66 3.82 -1.08
C GLN A 273 -1.04 4.87 -2.13
N ALA A 274 -0.14 5.80 -2.47
CA ALA A 274 -0.33 6.76 -3.54
C ALA A 274 -0.40 6.07 -4.92
N ALA A 275 0.49 5.11 -5.19
CA ALA A 275 0.45 4.32 -6.43
C ALA A 275 -0.85 3.51 -6.55
N LEU A 276 -1.30 2.88 -5.46
CA LEU A 276 -2.60 2.20 -5.41
C LEU A 276 -3.76 3.16 -5.67
N ALA A 277 -3.71 4.35 -5.06
CA ALA A 277 -4.74 5.36 -5.25
C ALA A 277 -4.79 5.86 -6.70
N LEU A 278 -3.64 6.03 -7.34
CA LEU A 278 -3.54 6.37 -8.76
C LEU A 278 -4.16 5.27 -9.63
N LEU A 279 -3.74 4.01 -9.46
CA LEU A 279 -4.24 2.88 -10.24
C LEU A 279 -5.76 2.74 -10.12
N ARG A 280 -6.30 2.85 -8.90
CA ARG A 280 -7.75 2.82 -8.65
C ARG A 280 -8.51 3.95 -9.37
N GLN A 281 -7.89 5.12 -9.49
CA GLN A 281 -8.52 6.27 -10.18
C GLN A 281 -8.39 6.20 -11.71
N CYS A 282 -7.40 5.46 -12.22
CA CYS A 282 -7.27 5.17 -13.64
C CYS A 282 -8.28 4.12 -14.13
N ALA A 283 -8.73 3.21 -13.26
CA ALA A 283 -9.68 2.15 -13.60
C ALA A 283 -10.75 1.92 -12.49
N PRO A 284 -11.62 2.91 -12.21
CA PRO A 284 -12.52 2.87 -11.04
C PRO A 284 -13.62 1.80 -11.12
N THR A 285 -13.89 1.24 -12.30
CA THR A 285 -14.93 0.23 -12.53
C THR A 285 -14.43 -1.20 -12.35
N VAL A 286 -13.12 -1.40 -12.25
CA VAL A 286 -12.52 -2.70 -12.01
C VAL A 286 -12.16 -2.78 -10.52
N PRO A 287 -12.59 -3.81 -9.77
CA PRO A 287 -12.14 -4.02 -8.40
C PRO A 287 -10.61 -4.02 -8.35
N GLU A 288 -10.05 -3.45 -7.28
CA GLU A 288 -8.60 -3.44 -7.05
C GLU A 288 -8.05 -4.85 -7.28
N SER A 289 -7.22 -5.00 -8.30
CA SER A 289 -6.68 -6.30 -8.66
C SER A 289 -5.48 -6.59 -7.78
N THR A 290 -5.19 -7.88 -7.58
CA THR A 290 -3.97 -8.30 -6.91
C THR A 290 -2.70 -7.86 -7.64
N LEU A 291 -2.81 -7.54 -8.93
CA LEU A 291 -1.75 -6.95 -9.73
C LEU A 291 -1.51 -5.47 -9.39
N ASP A 292 -2.55 -4.68 -9.10
CA ASP A 292 -2.38 -3.26 -8.75
C ASP A 292 -1.50 -3.12 -7.50
N ARG A 293 -1.71 -4.01 -6.51
CA ARG A 293 -0.84 -4.11 -5.32
C ARG A 293 0.59 -4.47 -5.67
N ALA A 294 0.80 -5.37 -6.63
CA ALA A 294 2.13 -5.76 -7.07
C ALA A 294 2.84 -4.64 -7.87
N LEU A 295 2.11 -3.91 -8.72
CA LEU A 295 2.60 -2.73 -9.43
C LEU A 295 3.01 -1.63 -8.44
N ALA A 296 2.15 -1.33 -7.46
CA ALA A 296 2.45 -0.36 -6.41
C ALA A 296 3.67 -0.75 -5.57
N ALA A 297 3.79 -2.04 -5.19
CA ALA A 297 4.96 -2.55 -4.48
C ALA A 297 6.24 -2.47 -5.32
N ALA A 298 6.17 -2.83 -6.61
CA ALA A 298 7.29 -2.75 -7.54
C ALA A 298 7.75 -1.30 -7.78
N LEU A 299 6.82 -0.36 -7.94
CA LEU A 299 7.15 1.07 -7.99
C LEU A 299 7.84 1.53 -6.70
N THR A 300 7.30 1.11 -5.56
CA THR A 300 7.87 1.46 -4.25
C THR A 300 9.31 0.95 -4.11
N LEU A 301 9.60 -0.28 -4.57
CA LEU A 301 10.97 -0.80 -4.66
C LEU A 301 11.87 0.05 -5.56
N GLN A 302 11.38 0.54 -6.70
CA GLN A 302 12.16 1.39 -7.60
C GLN A 302 12.42 2.80 -7.05
N VAL A 303 11.54 3.29 -6.17
CA VAL A 303 11.69 4.59 -5.50
C VAL A 303 12.61 4.47 -4.29
N CYS A 304 12.37 3.50 -3.42
CA CYS A 304 13.01 3.40 -2.10
C CYS A 304 14.20 2.43 -2.06
N GLY A 305 14.35 1.56 -3.06
CA GLY A 305 15.35 0.49 -3.09
C GLY A 305 15.03 -0.72 -2.20
N GLU A 306 14.02 -0.61 -1.34
CA GLU A 306 13.53 -1.67 -0.46
C GLU A 306 12.04 -1.45 -0.12
N PHE A 307 11.36 -2.51 0.34
CA PHE A 307 9.94 -2.53 0.61
C PHE A 307 9.61 -3.40 1.83
N THR A 308 9.59 -2.72 2.97
CA THR A 308 9.47 -3.24 4.34
C THR A 308 8.19 -2.76 5.04
N THR A 309 7.28 -2.15 4.30
CA THR A 309 5.99 -1.69 4.84
C THR A 309 5.15 -2.87 5.30
N ILE A 310 4.38 -2.62 6.35
CA ILE A 310 3.40 -3.56 6.88
C ILE A 310 2.07 -3.18 6.23
N ASP A 311 1.49 -4.05 5.40
CA ASP A 311 0.14 -3.85 4.89
C ASP A 311 -0.87 -4.28 5.98
N ASN A 312 -2.06 -3.68 6.02
CA ASN A 312 -3.07 -3.81 7.08
C ASN A 312 -3.48 -5.26 7.44
N ALA A 313 -3.14 -6.25 6.62
CA ALA A 313 -3.37 -7.69 6.85
C ALA A 313 -2.12 -8.48 7.28
N GLY A 314 -0.93 -7.91 7.07
CA GLY A 314 0.32 -8.48 7.55
C GLY A 314 0.46 -8.10 9.01
N SER A 315 0.03 -8.96 9.93
CA SER A 315 0.61 -8.86 11.26
C SER A 315 2.14 -8.94 11.08
N VAL A 316 2.87 -7.96 11.62
CA VAL A 316 4.14 -8.35 12.23
C VAL A 316 3.72 -9.30 13.33
N SER A 317 3.74 -10.59 13.01
CA SER A 317 3.76 -11.60 14.04
C SER A 317 4.97 -11.25 14.88
N THR A 318 4.74 -10.71 16.08
CA THR A 318 5.56 -11.22 17.17
C THR A 318 5.25 -12.71 17.11
N SER A 319 6.18 -13.52 16.58
CA SER A 319 6.16 -14.91 17.01
C SER A 319 6.37 -14.74 18.51
N GLY A 320 5.29 -14.76 19.27
CA GLY A 320 5.33 -14.73 20.70
C GLY A 320 6.00 -16.03 21.06
N ALA A 321 7.33 -16.09 20.98
CA ALA A 321 8.13 -16.89 21.84
C ALA A 321 7.91 -16.31 23.25
N ARG A 322 6.71 -16.57 23.77
CA ARG A 322 6.56 -16.81 25.19
C ARG A 322 7.31 -18.10 25.39
N THR A 323 8.41 -18.05 26.13
CA THR A 323 8.98 -19.26 26.70
C THR A 323 7.84 -19.99 27.37
N ALA A 324 7.57 -21.24 26.96
CA ALA A 324 6.54 -22.04 27.60
C ALA A 324 6.77 -22.01 29.12
N PRO A 325 5.71 -21.99 29.94
CA PRO A 325 5.87 -22.03 31.39
C PRO A 325 6.74 -23.24 31.75
N TYR A 326 7.81 -23.02 32.51
CA TYR A 326 8.71 -24.09 32.96
C TYR A 326 8.90 -23.98 34.47
N GLU A 327 9.01 -25.14 35.11
CA GLU A 327 9.29 -25.21 36.55
C GLU A 327 10.80 -25.09 36.79
N ARG A 328 11.20 -24.21 37.70
CA ARG A 328 12.58 -24.12 38.19
C ARG A 328 12.53 -23.99 39.70
N PHE A 329 13.33 -24.77 40.40
CA PHE A 329 13.43 -24.69 41.86
C PHE A 329 14.09 -23.35 42.24
N VAL A 330 13.36 -22.49 42.97
CA VAL A 330 13.89 -21.24 43.55
C VAL A 330 14.10 -21.49 45.05
N PRO A 331 15.35 -21.54 45.54
CA PRO A 331 15.62 -21.70 46.97
C PRO A 331 14.94 -20.58 47.78
N GLY A 332 14.03 -20.94 48.69
CA GLY A 332 13.21 -20.00 49.48
C GLY A 332 11.78 -19.77 48.96
N GLY A 333 11.40 -20.35 47.83
CA GLY A 333 10.03 -20.31 47.29
C GLY A 333 9.07 -21.34 47.90
N ASN A 334 7.78 -21.23 47.54
CA ASN A 334 6.70 -22.10 48.04
C ASN A 334 7.06 -23.61 47.87
N PRO A 335 7.07 -24.41 48.95
CA PRO A 335 7.47 -25.82 48.92
C PRO A 335 6.52 -26.74 48.14
N LYS A 336 5.35 -26.27 47.72
CA LYS A 336 4.40 -27.02 46.87
C LYS A 336 4.65 -26.86 45.37
N GLY A 337 5.67 -26.09 44.96
CA GLY A 337 5.90 -25.74 43.56
C GLY A 337 4.92 -24.69 43.04
N GLY A 338 5.17 -24.19 41.83
CA GLY A 338 4.34 -23.20 41.14
C GLY A 338 4.87 -22.91 39.75
N THR A 339 3.95 -22.75 38.79
CA THR A 339 4.28 -22.35 37.42
C THR A 339 4.63 -20.88 37.38
N LEU A 340 5.85 -20.53 36.96
CA LEU A 340 6.20 -19.14 36.72
C LEU A 340 5.44 -18.63 35.48
N PRO A 341 4.88 -17.41 35.51
CA PRO A 341 4.33 -16.79 34.31
C PRO A 341 5.42 -16.66 33.24
N ALA A 342 5.04 -16.81 31.98
CA ALA A 342 5.97 -16.76 30.86
C ALA A 342 6.83 -15.47 30.93
N ILE A 343 8.14 -15.65 31.04
CA ILE A 343 9.10 -14.55 30.94
C ILE A 343 9.20 -14.21 29.44
N LYS A 344 8.99 -12.93 29.08
CA LYS A 344 9.20 -12.48 27.70
C LYS A 344 10.67 -12.69 27.33
N ALA A 345 10.94 -13.50 26.31
CA ALA A 345 12.29 -13.91 25.95
C ALA A 345 13.10 -12.87 25.16
N ASP A 346 12.50 -11.75 24.75
CA ASP A 346 13.21 -10.67 24.06
C ASP A 346 12.67 -9.31 24.47
N SER A 347 13.48 -8.26 24.28
CA SER A 347 12.99 -6.90 24.39
C SER A 347 11.75 -6.76 23.50
N GLN A 348 10.71 -6.15 24.05
CA GLN A 348 9.33 -6.02 23.55
C GLN A 348 9.17 -5.33 22.17
N ASN A 349 10.26 -5.13 21.45
CA ASN A 349 10.38 -4.54 20.12
C ASN A 349 10.94 -5.52 19.07
N ALA A 350 11.10 -6.81 19.39
CA ALA A 350 11.56 -7.81 18.43
C ALA A 350 10.46 -8.09 17.38
N ILE A 351 10.57 -7.43 16.23
CA ILE A 351 9.84 -7.76 15.01
C ILE A 351 10.47 -9.03 14.46
N VAL A 352 9.69 -10.10 14.36
CA VAL A 352 10.13 -11.27 13.60
C VAL A 352 9.81 -11.00 12.14
N GLU A 353 10.87 -10.75 11.38
CA GLU A 353 10.77 -10.57 9.94
C GLU A 353 10.34 -11.90 9.31
N ASN A 354 9.18 -11.88 8.64
CA ASN A 354 8.73 -13.02 7.87
C ASN A 354 9.78 -13.34 6.77
N HIS A 355 10.10 -14.62 6.59
CA HIS A 355 11.18 -15.04 5.70
C HIS A 355 10.98 -14.62 4.23
N TRP A 356 9.74 -14.45 3.76
CA TRP A 356 9.45 -13.92 2.42
C TRP A 356 9.88 -12.45 2.26
N ARG A 357 10.03 -11.73 3.37
CA ARG A 357 10.45 -10.31 3.41
C ARG A 357 11.96 -10.13 3.49
N LYS A 358 12.69 -11.22 3.77
CA LYS A 358 14.14 -11.22 3.99
C LYS A 358 14.88 -10.38 2.95
N GLY A 359 15.67 -9.43 3.44
CA GLY A 359 16.42 -8.50 2.59
C GLY A 359 15.60 -7.31 2.09
N GLY A 360 14.36 -7.13 2.57
CA GLY A 360 13.49 -6.01 2.25
C GLY A 360 13.15 -5.90 0.77
N GLY A 361 13.21 -6.99 0.00
CA GLY A 361 12.96 -6.96 -1.44
C GLY A 361 14.00 -6.21 -2.27
N LYS A 362 15.20 -5.95 -1.75
CA LYS A 362 16.32 -5.31 -2.50
C LYS A 362 16.68 -6.05 -3.79
N ASP A 363 16.49 -7.36 -3.79
CA ASP A 363 16.64 -8.25 -4.94
C ASP A 363 15.28 -8.59 -5.59
N ARG A 364 14.26 -7.77 -5.33
CA ARG A 364 12.87 -7.97 -5.73
C ARG A 364 12.31 -9.31 -5.25
N PHE A 365 12.69 -9.70 -4.02
CA PHE A 365 12.27 -10.92 -3.34
C PHE A 365 12.70 -12.22 -4.04
N LEU A 366 13.66 -12.18 -4.98
CA LEU A 366 14.09 -13.36 -5.71
C LEU A 366 14.73 -14.41 -4.79
N ALA A 367 15.62 -14.01 -3.87
CA ALA A 367 16.29 -14.93 -2.95
C ALA A 367 15.31 -15.72 -2.07
N PRO A 368 14.35 -15.09 -1.34
CA PRO A 368 13.39 -15.85 -0.56
C PRO A 368 12.49 -16.74 -1.43
N LEU A 369 12.08 -16.28 -2.63
CA LEU A 369 11.30 -17.11 -3.56
C LEU A 369 12.08 -18.35 -4.02
N ARG A 370 13.36 -18.19 -4.37
CA ARG A 370 14.23 -19.30 -4.77
C ARG A 370 14.48 -20.28 -3.62
N GLU A 371 14.69 -19.77 -2.41
CA GLU A 371 14.85 -20.60 -1.21
C GLU A 371 13.56 -21.41 -0.94
N GLY A 372 12.41 -20.74 -0.98
CA GLY A 372 11.09 -21.34 -0.82
C GLY A 372 10.76 -22.39 -1.88
N GLN A 373 11.08 -22.12 -3.16
CA GLN A 373 10.87 -23.06 -4.27
C GLN A 373 11.73 -24.32 -4.11
N LYS A 374 13.01 -24.13 -3.75
CA LYS A 374 13.95 -25.25 -3.50
C LYS A 374 13.49 -26.13 -2.34
N LEU A 375 12.93 -25.55 -1.29
CA LEU A 375 12.36 -26.30 -0.17
C LEU A 375 11.06 -27.01 -0.58
N GLY A 376 10.17 -26.35 -1.32
CA GLY A 376 8.94 -26.94 -1.87
C GLY A 376 9.20 -28.16 -2.73
N ALA A 377 10.17 -28.08 -3.62
CA ALA A 377 10.59 -29.22 -4.45
C ALA A 377 11.04 -30.44 -3.61
N LYS A 378 11.66 -30.22 -2.45
CA LYS A 378 12.09 -31.31 -1.55
C LYS A 378 10.92 -31.92 -0.78
N GLU A 379 10.00 -31.09 -0.30
CA GLU A 379 8.87 -31.53 0.53
C GLU A 379 7.77 -32.23 -0.31
N ALA A 380 7.55 -31.80 -1.56
CA ALA A 380 6.44 -32.27 -2.41
C ALA A 380 6.62 -33.66 -3.05
N LYS A 381 7.76 -34.34 -2.85
CA LYS A 381 8.09 -35.72 -3.25
C LYS A 381 7.29 -36.28 -4.45
N GLY A 382 7.61 -35.85 -5.68
CA GLY A 382 7.06 -36.43 -6.92
C GLY A 382 6.17 -35.50 -7.75
N LYS A 383 5.92 -34.27 -7.30
CA LYS A 383 5.29 -33.20 -8.10
C LYS A 383 6.34 -32.37 -8.87
N ASP A 384 5.89 -31.58 -9.85
CA ASP A 384 6.77 -30.69 -10.63
C ASP A 384 7.61 -29.79 -9.69
N PRO A 385 8.94 -29.94 -9.65
CA PRO A 385 9.78 -29.21 -8.71
C PRO A 385 9.75 -27.69 -8.91
N LEU A 386 9.29 -27.20 -10.07
CA LEU A 386 9.15 -25.76 -10.34
C LEU A 386 7.94 -25.15 -9.62
N ALA A 387 6.90 -25.95 -9.38
CA ALA A 387 5.61 -25.42 -8.95
C ALA A 387 5.51 -25.20 -7.44
N ASN A 388 6.34 -25.83 -6.62
CA ASN A 388 6.09 -25.98 -5.19
C ASN A 388 6.88 -24.99 -4.34
N PHE A 389 6.24 -24.42 -3.31
CA PHE A 389 6.82 -23.51 -2.32
C PHE A 389 6.44 -23.95 -0.89
N VAL A 390 7.33 -23.74 0.08
CA VAL A 390 7.06 -24.05 1.49
C VAL A 390 6.68 -22.80 2.26
N LEU A 391 5.51 -22.82 2.87
CA LEU A 391 5.11 -21.92 3.93
C LEU A 391 5.61 -22.42 5.29
N VAL A 392 5.96 -21.49 6.16
CA VAL A 392 6.41 -21.77 7.53
C VAL A 392 5.50 -21.05 8.51
N GLY A 393 4.96 -21.78 9.47
CA GLY A 393 4.08 -21.25 10.51
C GLY A 393 4.24 -22.00 11.83
N ASP A 394 3.48 -21.60 12.84
CA ASP A 394 3.56 -22.19 14.19
C ASP A 394 3.27 -23.71 14.20
N GLY A 395 2.56 -24.22 13.19
CA GLY A 395 2.24 -25.63 13.00
C GLY A 395 3.26 -26.44 12.18
N GLY A 396 4.40 -25.86 11.80
CA GLY A 396 5.45 -26.52 11.02
C GLY A 396 5.56 -25.99 9.58
N LYS A 397 5.51 -26.90 8.60
CA LYS A 397 5.65 -26.57 7.16
C LYS A 397 4.37 -26.93 6.42
N HIS A 398 4.02 -26.14 5.41
CA HIS A 398 2.93 -26.43 4.48
C HIS A 398 3.37 -26.14 3.05
N VAL A 399 3.01 -27.00 2.09
CA VAL A 399 3.40 -26.80 0.68
C VAL A 399 2.24 -26.20 -0.08
N VAL A 400 2.50 -25.06 -0.72
CA VAL A 400 1.62 -24.46 -1.73
C VAL A 400 2.24 -24.66 -3.12
N TYR A 401 1.43 -24.65 -4.17
CA TYR A 401 1.90 -24.96 -5.52
C TYR A 401 1.30 -24.03 -6.56
N ALA A 402 2.00 -23.76 -7.66
CA ALA A 402 1.48 -23.03 -8.82
C ALA A 402 0.46 -23.89 -9.59
N PRO A 403 -0.46 -23.29 -10.38
CA PRO A 403 -0.52 -21.89 -10.79
C PRO A 403 -1.09 -20.94 -9.74
N PHE A 404 -0.49 -19.76 -9.61
CA PHE A 404 -0.91 -18.69 -8.69
C PHE A 404 -1.65 -17.53 -9.39
N PHE A 405 -1.70 -17.56 -10.73
CA PHE A 405 -2.44 -16.60 -11.55
C PHE A 405 -3.51 -17.27 -12.42
N GLY A 406 -4.45 -16.46 -12.89
CA GLY A 406 -5.50 -16.87 -13.80
C GLY A 406 -6.56 -17.78 -13.18
N PRO A 407 -7.47 -18.34 -14.00
CA PRO A 407 -8.63 -19.10 -13.53
C PRO A 407 -8.28 -20.32 -12.67
N HIS A 408 -7.15 -20.99 -12.97
CA HIS A 408 -6.72 -22.19 -12.26
C HIS A 408 -6.21 -21.92 -10.84
N ALA A 409 -5.83 -20.67 -10.51
CA ALA A 409 -5.46 -20.31 -9.15
C ALA A 409 -6.65 -20.42 -8.18
N GLY A 410 -7.88 -20.23 -8.67
CA GLY A 410 -9.10 -20.38 -7.88
C GLY A 410 -9.48 -21.85 -7.57
N GLU A 411 -8.85 -22.81 -8.24
CA GLU A 411 -9.06 -24.25 -7.99
C GLU A 411 -8.22 -24.75 -6.81
N GLN A 412 -7.30 -23.94 -6.28
CA GLN A 412 -6.38 -24.34 -5.22
C GLN A 412 -6.99 -24.24 -3.83
N GLU A 413 -6.66 -25.22 -2.99
CA GLU A 413 -7.06 -25.21 -1.59
C GLU A 413 -6.30 -24.12 -0.82
N TYR A 414 -7.02 -23.32 -0.04
CA TYR A 414 -6.40 -22.32 0.81
C TYR A 414 -5.65 -23.00 1.97
N PRO A 415 -4.47 -22.51 2.38
CA PRO A 415 -3.73 -23.15 3.44
C PRO A 415 -4.45 -23.04 4.79
N PRO A 416 -4.15 -23.94 5.76
CA PRO A 416 -4.74 -23.88 7.10
C PRO A 416 -4.47 -22.53 7.78
N PRO A 417 -5.33 -22.11 8.74
CA PRO A 417 -5.23 -20.80 9.42
C PRO A 417 -3.84 -20.45 9.97
N ALA A 418 -3.07 -21.44 10.42
CA ALA A 418 -1.72 -21.27 10.95
C ALA A 418 -0.68 -20.76 9.93
N PHE A 419 -0.98 -20.81 8.63
CA PHE A 419 -0.09 -20.43 7.54
C PHE A 419 -0.59 -19.21 6.75
N VAL A 420 -1.76 -18.65 7.06
CA VAL A 420 -2.40 -17.60 6.25
C VAL A 420 -1.58 -16.32 6.18
N ILE A 421 -0.97 -15.91 7.30
CA ILE A 421 -0.10 -14.73 7.35
C ILE A 421 1.13 -14.95 6.47
N ASP A 422 1.76 -16.12 6.57
CA ASP A 422 2.92 -16.47 5.76
C ASP A 422 2.56 -16.58 4.27
N TYR A 423 1.37 -17.09 3.96
CA TYR A 423 0.85 -17.18 2.60
C TYR A 423 0.58 -15.80 1.98
N ALA A 424 0.07 -14.85 2.77
CA ALA A 424 -0.13 -13.48 2.31
C ALA A 424 1.21 -12.80 1.96
N GLU A 425 2.24 -12.99 2.79
CA GLU A 425 3.59 -12.47 2.54
C GLU A 425 4.29 -13.18 1.37
N PHE A 426 4.07 -14.49 1.20
CA PHE A 426 4.47 -15.23 0.01
C PHE A 426 3.88 -14.59 -1.24
N PHE A 427 2.56 -14.39 -1.29
CA PHE A 427 1.90 -13.80 -2.46
C PHE A 427 2.35 -12.36 -2.75
N ARG A 428 2.53 -11.54 -1.70
CA ARG A 428 3.07 -10.18 -1.86
C ARG A 428 4.43 -10.23 -2.56
N SER A 429 5.31 -11.10 -2.07
CA SER A 429 6.67 -11.28 -2.61
C SER A 429 6.65 -11.85 -4.03
N TYR A 430 5.89 -12.92 -4.25
CA TYR A 430 5.74 -13.61 -5.53
C TYR A 430 5.22 -12.66 -6.63
N ARG A 431 4.13 -11.94 -6.36
CA ARG A 431 3.53 -11.03 -7.35
C ARG A 431 4.41 -9.82 -7.62
N THR A 432 5.03 -9.25 -6.59
CA THR A 432 5.96 -8.12 -6.77
C THR A 432 7.16 -8.54 -7.61
N SER A 433 7.75 -9.70 -7.30
CA SER A 433 8.86 -10.27 -8.06
C SER A 433 8.46 -10.58 -9.51
N PHE A 434 7.26 -11.13 -9.73
CA PHE A 434 6.71 -11.38 -11.06
C PHE A 434 6.57 -10.09 -11.88
N VAL A 435 6.04 -9.01 -11.30
CA VAL A 435 5.93 -7.71 -11.98
C VAL A 435 7.32 -7.15 -12.33
N CYS A 436 8.28 -7.20 -11.40
CA CYS A 436 9.65 -6.78 -11.69
C CYS A 436 10.32 -7.66 -12.77
N TRP A 437 10.02 -8.96 -12.79
CA TRP A 437 10.47 -9.87 -13.83
C TRP A 437 9.84 -9.53 -15.18
N LEU A 438 8.54 -9.25 -15.25
CA LEU A 438 7.88 -8.84 -16.49
C LEU A 438 8.54 -7.61 -17.11
N ALA A 439 8.85 -6.61 -16.28
CA ALA A 439 9.48 -5.37 -16.73
C ALA A 439 10.87 -5.58 -17.34
N ASP A 440 11.68 -6.51 -16.79
CA ASP A 440 13.09 -6.63 -17.13
C ASP A 440 13.43 -7.87 -17.98
N HIS A 441 12.62 -8.92 -17.89
CA HIS A 441 12.88 -10.27 -18.42
C HIS A 441 11.63 -10.94 -18.99
N GLY A 442 10.48 -10.25 -19.07
CA GLY A 442 9.22 -10.80 -19.60
C GLY A 442 9.24 -11.15 -21.10
N ASP A 443 10.36 -10.89 -21.78
CA ASP A 443 10.62 -11.23 -23.18
C ASP A 443 12.09 -11.63 -23.39
N THR A 444 12.42 -12.02 -24.61
CA THR A 444 13.73 -12.44 -25.12
C THR A 444 14.87 -11.46 -24.86
N THR A 445 14.59 -10.16 -24.79
CA THR A 445 15.60 -9.13 -24.50
C THR A 445 15.06 -8.10 -23.50
N PRO A 446 15.93 -7.44 -22.70
CA PRO A 446 15.49 -6.41 -21.75
C PRO A 446 14.74 -5.24 -22.42
N ALA A 447 15.13 -4.85 -23.64
CA ALA A 447 14.46 -3.80 -24.39
C ALA A 447 13.03 -4.21 -24.80
N ALA A 448 12.87 -5.45 -25.30
CA ALA A 448 11.56 -5.99 -25.66
C ALA A 448 10.67 -6.21 -24.42
N ALA A 449 11.26 -6.65 -23.29
CA ALA A 449 10.56 -6.77 -22.01
C ALA A 449 10.01 -5.42 -21.56
N LYS A 450 10.83 -4.37 -21.55
CA LYS A 450 10.41 -3.01 -21.21
C LYS A 450 9.30 -2.50 -22.14
N GLU A 451 9.43 -2.72 -23.44
CA GLU A 451 8.42 -2.31 -24.42
C GLU A 451 7.08 -3.01 -24.20
N LYS A 452 7.08 -4.34 -24.02
CA LYS A 452 5.86 -5.11 -23.73
C LYS A 452 5.27 -4.77 -22.38
N PHE A 453 6.10 -4.57 -21.36
CA PHE A 453 5.61 -4.15 -20.05
C PHE A 453 4.95 -2.76 -20.12
N SER A 454 5.56 -1.81 -20.83
CA SER A 454 4.94 -0.50 -21.09
C SER A 454 3.62 -0.61 -21.86
N LYS A 455 3.55 -1.49 -22.86
CA LYS A 455 2.30 -1.79 -23.58
C LYS A 455 1.25 -2.38 -22.64
N LEU A 456 1.63 -3.31 -21.75
CA LEU A 456 0.74 -3.90 -20.76
C LEU A 456 0.18 -2.85 -19.81
N VAL A 457 1.03 -2.04 -19.17
CA VAL A 457 0.60 -1.03 -18.19
C VAL A 457 -0.35 -0.03 -18.84
N ARG A 458 -0.07 0.42 -20.07
CA ARG A 458 -0.98 1.29 -20.83
C ARG A 458 -2.31 0.60 -21.17
N ALA A 459 -2.28 -0.69 -21.48
CA ALA A 459 -3.48 -1.44 -21.81
C ALA A 459 -4.36 -1.76 -20.59
N LEU A 460 -3.86 -1.60 -19.35
CA LEU A 460 -4.68 -1.81 -18.14
C LEU A 460 -5.89 -0.87 -18.07
N SER A 461 -5.81 0.33 -18.63
CA SER A 461 -6.97 1.26 -18.69
C SER A 461 -8.09 0.76 -19.60
N THR A 462 -7.83 -0.27 -20.40
CA THR A 462 -8.81 -0.88 -21.30
C THR A 462 -9.46 -2.14 -20.72
N CYS A 463 -9.05 -2.56 -19.51
CA CYS A 463 -9.67 -3.66 -18.79
C CYS A 463 -11.11 -3.27 -18.39
N THR A 464 -12.04 -4.18 -18.62
CA THR A 464 -13.44 -4.05 -18.18
C THR A 464 -13.88 -5.36 -17.52
N LEU A 465 -15.15 -5.45 -17.11
CA LEU A 465 -15.71 -6.72 -16.64
C LEU A 465 -15.78 -7.76 -17.77
N GLU A 466 -15.92 -7.31 -19.02
CA GLU A 466 -16.00 -8.15 -20.22
C GLU A 466 -14.63 -8.45 -20.83
N ARG A 467 -13.67 -7.52 -20.69
CA ARG A 467 -12.28 -7.68 -21.16
C ARG A 467 -11.36 -7.81 -19.96
N SER A 468 -11.15 -9.06 -19.55
CA SER A 468 -10.35 -9.36 -18.36
C SER A 468 -8.86 -9.06 -18.56
N PHE A 469 -8.15 -8.95 -17.43
CA PHE A 469 -6.71 -8.75 -17.41
C PHE A 469 -5.95 -9.86 -18.17
N GLU A 470 -6.40 -11.12 -18.04
CA GLU A 470 -5.81 -12.27 -18.73
C GLU A 470 -5.86 -12.14 -20.25
N VAL A 471 -6.93 -11.56 -20.79
CA VAL A 471 -7.07 -11.28 -22.22
C VAL A 471 -6.03 -10.24 -22.64
N VAL A 472 -5.92 -9.14 -21.90
CA VAL A 472 -4.96 -8.07 -22.19
C VAL A 472 -3.51 -8.58 -22.13
N VAL A 473 -3.17 -9.40 -21.13
CA VAL A 473 -1.85 -10.03 -21.04
C VAL A 473 -1.57 -10.91 -22.26
N SER A 474 -2.54 -11.74 -22.65
CA SER A 474 -2.40 -12.65 -23.80
C SER A 474 -2.18 -11.90 -25.11
N GLU A 475 -2.88 -10.78 -25.31
CA GLU A 475 -2.71 -9.92 -26.49
C GLU A 475 -1.33 -9.25 -26.54
N VAL A 476 -0.81 -8.78 -25.40
CA VAL A 476 0.47 -8.07 -25.34
C VAL A 476 1.66 -9.02 -25.45
N TYR A 477 1.62 -10.16 -24.75
CA TYR A 477 2.74 -11.09 -24.69
C TYR A 477 2.66 -12.23 -25.70
N GLY A 478 1.49 -12.48 -26.30
CA GLY A 478 1.24 -13.59 -27.22
C GLY A 478 1.11 -14.95 -26.52
N VAL A 479 1.10 -14.98 -25.19
CA VAL A 479 0.98 -16.17 -24.34
C VAL A 479 0.12 -15.84 -23.12
N PRO A 480 -0.61 -16.82 -22.54
CA PRO A 480 -1.41 -16.57 -21.35
C PRO A 480 -0.56 -16.17 -20.14
N ILE A 481 -1.17 -15.50 -19.17
CA ILE A 481 -0.51 -15.19 -17.89
C ILE A 481 -0.06 -16.47 -17.17
N SER A 482 -0.91 -17.49 -17.18
CA SER A 482 -0.65 -18.78 -16.56
C SER A 482 -1.36 -19.92 -17.30
N GLY A 483 -0.88 -21.14 -17.10
CA GLY A 483 -1.48 -22.37 -17.59
C GLY A 483 -1.62 -23.36 -16.44
N LYS A 484 -2.49 -24.37 -16.61
CA LYS A 484 -2.80 -25.37 -15.57
C LYS A 484 -1.55 -26.05 -14.98
N ASP A 485 -0.56 -26.33 -15.82
CA ASP A 485 0.71 -26.94 -15.48
C ASP A 485 1.81 -26.44 -16.43
N GLY A 486 3.06 -26.87 -16.18
CA GLY A 486 4.24 -26.45 -16.94
C GLY A 486 4.29 -26.93 -18.41
N THR A 487 3.25 -27.61 -18.92
CA THR A 487 3.17 -28.02 -20.33
C THR A 487 2.74 -26.89 -21.25
N THR A 488 1.99 -25.91 -20.71
CA THR A 488 1.57 -24.72 -21.47
C THR A 488 2.63 -23.63 -21.34
N ASP A 489 3.09 -23.09 -22.46
CA ASP A 489 3.96 -21.93 -22.45
C ASP A 489 3.18 -20.69 -21.95
N SER A 490 3.52 -20.21 -20.77
CA SER A 490 2.88 -19.07 -20.12
C SER A 490 3.90 -18.19 -19.39
N LEU A 491 3.51 -16.96 -19.07
CA LEU A 491 4.39 -16.03 -18.35
C LEU A 491 4.76 -16.57 -16.96
N GLU A 492 3.80 -17.12 -16.22
CA GLU A 492 4.05 -17.71 -14.90
C GLU A 492 5.04 -18.88 -14.98
N TRP A 493 4.91 -19.80 -15.94
CA TRP A 493 5.82 -20.94 -16.04
C TRP A 493 7.22 -20.54 -16.52
N ARG A 494 7.35 -19.46 -17.32
CA ARG A 494 8.64 -18.84 -17.63
C ARG A 494 9.28 -18.20 -16.39
N PHE A 495 8.48 -17.52 -15.58
CA PHE A 495 8.92 -16.92 -14.32
C PHE A 495 9.37 -17.97 -13.29
N LEU A 496 8.63 -19.07 -13.11
CA LEU A 496 9.01 -20.15 -12.21
C LEU A 496 10.34 -20.80 -12.61
N LYS A 497 10.60 -20.98 -13.92
CA LYS A 497 11.89 -21.41 -14.45
C LYS A 497 13.00 -20.38 -14.16
N TRP A 498 12.68 -19.10 -14.31
CA TRP A 498 13.60 -18.01 -14.02
C TRP A 498 14.01 -17.98 -12.53
N ILE A 499 13.05 -18.07 -11.59
CA ILE A 499 13.32 -18.17 -10.14
C ILE A 499 14.30 -19.31 -9.85
N GLN A 500 14.05 -20.49 -10.42
CA GLN A 500 14.89 -21.67 -10.21
C GLN A 500 16.32 -21.44 -10.68
N SER A 501 16.47 -20.82 -11.87
CA SER A 501 17.78 -20.52 -12.46
C SER A 501 18.59 -19.53 -11.63
N GLY A 502 17.91 -18.60 -10.96
CA GLY A 502 18.52 -17.51 -10.18
C GLY A 502 19.42 -16.60 -11.00
N LYS A 503 19.15 -16.45 -12.29
CA LYS A 503 19.93 -15.66 -13.25
C LYS A 503 19.19 -14.41 -13.68
#